data_AF-A0A2N5WZV5-F1
#
_entry.id   AF-A0A2N5WZV5-F1
#
_cell.length_a   1.000
_cell.length_b   1.000
_cell.length_c   1.000
_cell.angle_alpha   90.00
_cell.angle_beta   90.00
_cell.angle_gamma   90.00
#
_symmetry.space_group_name_H-M   'P 1'
#
loop_
_entity.id
_entity.type
_entity.pdbx_description
1 polymer ?
#
loop_
_entity_poly.entity_id
_entity_poly.type
_entity_poly.pdbx_seq_one_letter_code
_entity_poly.pdbx_strand_id
1 'polypeptide(L)'
;MPLFALIIIPSLVGVLLISSISWRLFGPAVEKSSEVALSVMEEMIKTTGSEALRYPLAVGDEESIKRIVAAMASNDLVFAVQVEDAEGDVVARAQNSNLPIEEGIRLIEYREKLFIEAAVDGLFEDEVGDKTVYVGMALYQLSPHVLTKEKERLVSEFRAMIVVLLLLGLLVILMAMRILWKSVSSITHALGRIAEGESGVEVSSDPFVSEFDVITRGVNQLSTNLDIARDRQGRAVTELEEAVERAVQSDRETRSFYEMATREIAKPVMQVVELLKLNQKGGSEQVDPQLILDNAERVKLSVLAMLGKLSDARGEEVENEIELGDYFDLLEGLYRPRFEVKRLGYFVEAKGSAEQAKYKIDVRTLDVVLEKLLENSLKFTPEGEVRVHWRVIKREGSEDLLTITVRDNGLGIEAENLERVFERYSHFELEEGAHPGSGLGLYIARELIQRQGGSLEVVSQAGVGSEFTVELPIQRGGKLIEEKYDVKGKIALIVGSSDNERHVLEDYLSHYEMVNLHSDTAIEALTVLAEHEVDVLLVDESIEDIDVDGFVPEARKRQENMYIVVLSENDADEDEDYTTIRKPLGKAEVIELLRRMTIKRSSGVDYRLIERLEAKKGKGKT
;
A
#
# COMPACT_ATOMS: atom_id res chain seq x y z
N MET A 1 36.69 -29.62 -16.04
CA MET A 1 37.25 -30.89 -16.55
C MET A 1 36.21 -31.99 -16.82
N PRO A 2 35.18 -32.27 -15.98
CA PRO A 2 34.35 -33.47 -16.18
C PRO A 2 33.39 -33.40 -17.39
N LEU A 3 32.87 -32.21 -17.74
CA LEU A 3 31.95 -32.06 -18.87
C LEU A 3 32.62 -32.28 -20.24
N PHE A 4 33.93 -32.00 -20.33
CA PHE A 4 34.73 -32.21 -21.53
C PHE A 4 34.81 -33.69 -21.92
N ALA A 5 35.07 -34.54 -20.94
CA ALA A 5 35.15 -35.98 -21.14
C ALA A 5 33.80 -36.59 -21.58
N LEU A 6 32.69 -36.10 -21.00
CA LEU A 6 31.36 -36.68 -21.20
C LEU A 6 30.82 -36.53 -22.64
N ILE A 7 31.20 -35.47 -23.35
CA ILE A 7 30.72 -35.19 -24.71
C ILE A 7 31.71 -35.71 -25.78
N ILE A 8 33.01 -35.60 -25.50
CA ILE A 8 34.07 -36.01 -26.44
C ILE A 8 34.11 -37.54 -26.54
N ILE A 9 34.08 -38.26 -25.42
CA ILE A 9 34.29 -39.71 -25.42
C ILE A 9 33.22 -40.43 -26.26
N PRO A 10 31.90 -40.20 -26.10
CA PRO A 10 30.90 -40.89 -26.90
C PRO A 10 30.98 -40.57 -28.40
N SER A 11 31.23 -39.29 -28.73
CA SER A 11 31.34 -38.84 -30.12
C SER A 11 32.58 -39.44 -30.80
N LEU A 12 33.72 -39.42 -30.10
CA LEU A 12 34.97 -40.01 -30.58
C LEU A 12 34.85 -41.53 -30.71
N VAL A 13 34.23 -42.20 -29.74
CA VAL A 13 33.96 -43.64 -29.78
C VAL A 13 33.05 -43.97 -30.97
N GLY A 14 31.98 -43.20 -31.21
CA GLY A 14 31.10 -43.41 -32.36
C GLY A 14 31.82 -43.29 -33.69
N VAL A 15 32.64 -42.24 -33.84
CA VAL A 15 33.47 -42.02 -35.03
C VAL A 15 34.50 -43.14 -35.23
N LEU A 16 35.17 -43.60 -34.15
CA LEU A 16 36.11 -44.73 -34.19
C LEU A 16 35.40 -46.06 -34.52
N LEU A 17 34.20 -46.29 -33.99
CA LEU A 17 33.40 -47.47 -34.29
C LEU A 17 32.97 -47.51 -35.75
N ILE A 18 32.45 -46.39 -36.28
CA ILE A 18 32.06 -46.29 -37.70
C ILE A 18 33.27 -46.50 -38.61
N SER A 19 34.41 -45.87 -38.29
CA SER A 19 35.66 -46.07 -39.02
C SER A 19 36.14 -47.52 -38.99
N SER A 20 36.07 -48.19 -37.83
CA SER A 20 36.47 -49.58 -37.63
C SER A 20 35.56 -50.55 -38.39
N ILE A 21 34.24 -50.33 -38.33
CA ILE A 21 33.25 -51.12 -39.07
C ILE A 21 33.44 -50.94 -40.58
N SER A 22 33.63 -49.69 -41.04
CA SER A 22 33.90 -49.40 -42.45
C SER A 22 35.15 -50.11 -42.94
N TRP A 23 36.22 -50.14 -42.14
CA TRP A 23 37.44 -50.87 -42.47
C TRP A 23 37.20 -52.38 -42.57
N ARG A 24 36.47 -52.95 -41.60
CA ARG A 24 36.15 -54.37 -41.51
C ARG A 24 35.28 -54.86 -42.67
N LEU A 25 34.45 -54.00 -43.24
CA LEU A 25 33.61 -54.33 -44.40
C LEU A 25 34.34 -54.13 -45.74
N PHE A 26 35.14 -53.07 -45.86
CA PHE A 26 35.78 -52.69 -47.12
C PHE A 26 36.89 -53.66 -47.53
N GLY A 27 37.77 -54.05 -46.60
CA GLY A 27 38.90 -54.95 -46.90
C GLY A 27 38.46 -56.27 -47.55
N PRO A 28 37.55 -57.04 -46.92
CA PRO A 28 37.05 -58.29 -47.49
C PRO A 28 36.27 -58.11 -48.80
N ALA A 29 35.56 -56.98 -48.97
CA ALA A 29 34.81 -56.71 -50.21
C ALA A 29 35.74 -56.47 -51.40
N VAL A 30 36.81 -55.68 -51.21
CA VAL A 30 37.84 -55.46 -52.24
C VAL A 30 38.58 -56.76 -52.56
N GLU A 31 38.87 -57.58 -51.55
CA GLU A 31 39.50 -58.89 -51.74
C GLU A 31 38.64 -59.84 -52.57
N LYS A 32 37.38 -60.02 -52.19
CA LYS A 32 36.43 -60.85 -52.95
C LYS A 32 36.23 -60.33 -54.38
N SER A 33 36.15 -59.02 -54.57
CA SER A 33 36.03 -58.44 -55.91
C SER A 33 37.28 -58.69 -56.76
N SER A 34 38.46 -58.62 -56.16
CA SER A 34 39.73 -58.89 -56.84
C SER A 34 39.86 -60.36 -57.23
N GLU A 35 39.45 -61.29 -56.35
CA GLU A 35 39.41 -62.73 -56.64
C GLU A 35 38.42 -63.06 -57.76
N VAL A 36 37.21 -62.48 -57.74
CA VAL A 36 36.21 -62.68 -58.81
C VAL A 36 36.73 -62.13 -60.15
N ALA A 37 37.36 -60.95 -60.15
CA ALA A 37 37.94 -60.38 -61.37
C ALA A 37 39.06 -61.27 -61.93
N LEU A 38 39.92 -61.81 -61.07
CA LEU A 38 40.96 -62.76 -61.46
C LEU A 38 40.36 -64.04 -62.05
N SER A 39 39.33 -64.61 -61.40
CA SER A 39 38.66 -65.82 -61.86
C SER A 39 37.99 -65.65 -63.23
N VAL A 40 37.27 -64.53 -63.45
CA VAL A 40 36.61 -64.24 -64.72
C VAL A 40 37.63 -64.04 -65.84
N MET A 41 38.75 -63.36 -65.55
CA MET A 41 39.81 -63.18 -66.55
C MET A 41 40.57 -64.46 -66.83
N GLU A 42 40.83 -65.27 -65.81
CA GLU A 42 41.42 -66.59 -65.97
C GLU A 42 40.55 -67.46 -66.90
N GLU A 43 39.24 -67.50 -66.67
CA GLU A 43 38.29 -68.22 -67.50
C GLU A 43 38.23 -67.66 -68.93
N MET A 44 38.25 -66.32 -69.10
CA MET A 44 38.28 -65.69 -70.41
C MET A 44 39.53 -66.05 -71.21
N ILE A 45 40.71 -66.06 -70.57
CA ILE A 45 41.99 -66.41 -71.21
C ILE A 45 42.02 -67.90 -71.55
N LYS A 46 41.53 -68.77 -70.66
CA LYS A 46 41.37 -70.21 -70.93
C LYS A 46 40.48 -70.44 -72.13
N THR A 47 39.22 -70.02 -72.07
CA THR A 47 38.24 -70.35 -73.10
C THR A 47 38.55 -69.64 -74.42
N THR A 48 38.58 -68.30 -74.41
CA THR A 48 38.72 -67.51 -75.65
C THR A 48 40.12 -67.67 -76.23
N GLY A 49 41.14 -67.78 -75.37
CA GLY A 49 42.51 -67.88 -75.83
C GLY A 49 42.85 -69.25 -76.39
N SER A 50 42.44 -70.32 -75.71
CA SER A 50 42.63 -71.67 -76.21
C SER A 50 41.82 -71.92 -77.47
N GLU A 51 40.60 -71.38 -77.57
CA GLU A 51 39.77 -71.49 -78.77
C GLU A 51 40.39 -70.80 -79.99
N ALA A 52 40.96 -69.61 -79.82
CA ALA A 52 41.66 -68.89 -80.89
C ALA A 52 42.91 -69.62 -81.39
N LEU A 53 43.55 -70.44 -80.54
CA LEU A 53 44.76 -71.20 -80.87
C LEU A 53 44.49 -72.54 -81.55
N ARG A 54 43.29 -73.13 -81.40
CA ARG A 54 42.95 -74.45 -81.95
C ARG A 54 43.20 -74.51 -83.45
N TYR A 55 42.51 -73.68 -84.24
CA TYR A 55 42.56 -73.76 -85.71
C TYR A 55 43.96 -73.49 -86.31
N PRO A 56 44.68 -72.40 -85.93
CA PRO A 56 46.03 -72.17 -86.42
C PRO A 56 47.01 -73.30 -86.10
N LEU A 57 46.87 -73.94 -84.94
CA LEU A 57 47.72 -75.05 -84.52
C LEU A 57 47.46 -76.34 -85.33
N ALA A 58 46.22 -76.60 -85.77
CA ALA A 58 45.92 -77.77 -86.60
C ALA A 58 46.37 -77.62 -88.05
N VAL A 59 46.39 -76.40 -88.56
CA VAL A 59 46.84 -76.11 -89.93
C VAL A 59 48.37 -75.89 -89.98
N GLY A 60 49.03 -75.75 -88.83
CA GLY A 60 50.47 -75.49 -88.73
C GLY A 60 50.86 -74.04 -89.10
N ASP A 61 49.96 -73.07 -88.94
CA ASP A 61 50.23 -71.66 -89.22
C ASP A 61 50.98 -71.01 -88.06
N GLU A 62 52.29 -71.21 -88.02
CA GLU A 62 53.17 -70.64 -86.99
C GLU A 62 53.08 -69.10 -86.90
N GLU A 63 52.84 -68.41 -88.01
CA GLU A 63 52.84 -66.94 -88.04
C GLU A 63 51.60 -66.38 -87.34
N SER A 64 50.44 -67.01 -87.57
CA SER A 64 49.21 -66.68 -86.85
C SER A 64 49.30 -67.05 -85.37
N ILE A 65 49.88 -68.21 -85.04
CA ILE A 65 50.09 -68.61 -83.63
C ILE A 65 50.98 -67.60 -82.91
N LYS A 66 52.12 -67.21 -83.51
CA LYS A 66 53.03 -66.20 -82.95
C LYS A 66 52.33 -64.86 -82.73
N ARG A 67 51.45 -64.42 -83.64
CA ARG A 67 50.65 -63.18 -83.49
C ARG A 67 49.64 -63.28 -82.35
N ILE A 68 48.90 -64.39 -82.24
CA ILE A 68 47.89 -64.60 -81.19
C ILE A 68 48.56 -64.67 -79.81
N VAL A 69 49.64 -65.44 -79.70
CA VAL A 69 50.43 -65.58 -78.47
C VAL A 69 51.05 -64.24 -78.04
N ALA A 70 51.56 -63.44 -78.98
CA ALA A 70 52.07 -62.10 -78.70
C ALA A 70 50.97 -61.12 -78.26
N ALA A 71 49.77 -61.19 -78.87
CA ALA A 71 48.63 -60.38 -78.46
C ALA A 71 48.14 -60.75 -77.05
N MET A 72 48.13 -62.03 -76.68
CA MET A 72 47.80 -62.47 -75.34
C MET A 72 48.82 -62.02 -74.29
N ALA A 73 50.12 -62.15 -74.60
CA ALA A 73 51.20 -61.67 -73.74
C ALA A 73 51.27 -60.14 -73.64
N SER A 74 50.49 -59.39 -74.44
CA SER A 74 50.36 -57.94 -74.26
C SER A 74 49.42 -57.55 -73.11
N ASN A 75 48.63 -58.50 -72.58
CA ASN A 75 47.75 -58.26 -71.45
C ASN A 75 48.55 -58.29 -70.15
N ASP A 76 48.35 -57.27 -69.31
CA ASP A 76 49.08 -57.06 -68.05
C ASP A 76 48.88 -58.15 -66.98
N LEU A 77 47.95 -59.09 -67.18
CA LEU A 77 47.73 -60.25 -66.31
C LEU A 77 48.39 -61.53 -66.82
N VAL A 78 48.83 -61.54 -68.07
CA VAL A 78 49.51 -62.67 -68.69
C VAL A 78 51.01 -62.42 -68.58
N PHE A 79 51.69 -63.23 -67.77
CA PHE A 79 53.15 -63.17 -67.65
C PHE A 79 53.82 -63.79 -68.87
N ALA A 80 53.38 -64.97 -69.28
CA ALA A 80 53.83 -65.63 -70.49
C ALA A 80 52.79 -66.59 -71.03
N VAL A 81 52.85 -66.83 -72.34
CA VAL A 81 52.10 -67.89 -73.02
C VAL A 81 53.08 -68.70 -73.86
N GLN A 82 52.98 -70.02 -73.75
CA GLN A 82 53.77 -70.97 -74.52
C GLN A 82 52.81 -71.97 -75.17
N VAL A 83 52.97 -72.22 -76.46
CA VAL A 83 52.16 -73.18 -77.21
C VAL A 83 53.07 -74.27 -77.74
N GLU A 84 52.70 -75.51 -77.45
CA GLU A 84 53.35 -76.74 -77.87
C GLU A 84 52.44 -77.45 -78.88
N ASP A 85 53.02 -78.10 -79.89
CA ASP A 85 52.26 -78.91 -80.84
C ASP A 85 51.91 -80.29 -80.27
N ALA A 86 51.34 -81.17 -81.11
CA ALA A 86 50.96 -82.51 -80.71
C ALA A 86 52.15 -83.44 -80.35
N GLU A 87 53.36 -83.09 -80.80
CA GLU A 87 54.60 -83.82 -80.59
C GLU A 87 55.36 -83.32 -79.35
N GLY A 88 54.97 -82.15 -78.84
CA GLY A 88 55.53 -81.51 -77.65
C GLY A 88 56.60 -80.47 -77.95
N ASP A 89 56.79 -80.11 -79.22
CA ASP A 89 57.72 -79.07 -79.62
C ASP A 89 57.10 -77.67 -79.45
N VAL A 90 57.91 -76.72 -78.98
CA VAL A 90 57.45 -75.34 -78.70
C VAL A 90 57.32 -74.57 -80.01
N VAL A 91 56.09 -74.31 -80.44
CA VAL A 91 55.76 -73.60 -81.69
C VAL A 91 55.88 -72.08 -81.51
N ALA A 92 55.41 -71.57 -80.38
CA ALA A 92 55.45 -70.14 -80.07
C ALA A 92 55.53 -69.90 -78.57
N ARG A 93 56.28 -68.86 -78.19
CA ARG A 93 56.32 -68.35 -76.83
C ARG A 93 56.39 -66.83 -76.85
N ALA A 94 55.55 -66.18 -76.06
CA ALA A 94 55.65 -64.76 -75.79
C ALA A 94 55.61 -64.52 -74.29
N GLN A 95 56.39 -63.54 -73.84
CA GLN A 95 56.45 -63.08 -72.47
C GLN A 95 56.12 -61.60 -72.45
N ASN A 96 55.34 -61.15 -71.46
CA ASN A 96 55.01 -59.75 -71.31
C ASN A 96 56.23 -58.97 -70.83
N SER A 97 56.68 -58.00 -71.62
CA SER A 97 57.83 -57.13 -71.30
C SER A 97 57.52 -56.05 -70.26
N ASN A 98 56.25 -55.77 -70.00
CA ASN A 98 55.80 -54.72 -69.08
C ASN A 98 55.71 -55.20 -67.62
N LEU A 99 55.76 -56.52 -67.39
CA LEU A 99 55.75 -57.08 -66.04
C LEU A 99 57.18 -57.17 -65.50
N PRO A 100 57.44 -56.64 -64.27
CA PRO A 100 58.76 -56.73 -63.67
C PRO A 100 59.18 -58.19 -63.47
N ILE A 101 60.47 -58.49 -63.57
CA ILE A 101 61.04 -59.80 -63.20
C ILE A 101 61.71 -59.62 -61.84
N GLU A 102 60.91 -59.43 -60.79
CA GLU A 102 61.40 -59.32 -59.42
C GLU A 102 61.18 -60.65 -58.67
N GLU A 103 62.08 -60.97 -57.73
CA GLU A 103 61.93 -62.14 -56.84
C GLU A 103 60.64 -62.00 -56.01
N GLY A 104 59.72 -62.96 -56.14
CA GLY A 104 58.48 -63.03 -55.35
C GLY A 104 57.17 -62.92 -56.14
N ILE A 105 57.21 -62.83 -57.46
CA ILE A 105 55.99 -62.84 -58.29
C ILE A 105 55.35 -64.23 -58.24
N ARG A 106 54.13 -64.30 -57.69
CA ARG A 106 53.30 -65.51 -57.82
C ARG A 106 52.83 -65.65 -59.25
N LEU A 107 53.19 -66.76 -59.86
CA LEU A 107 52.68 -67.18 -61.15
C LEU A 107 51.70 -68.31 -60.94
N ILE A 108 50.55 -68.22 -61.59
CA ILE A 108 49.57 -69.28 -61.65
C ILE A 108 49.71 -69.91 -63.04
N GLU A 109 50.12 -71.16 -63.08
CA GLU A 109 50.31 -71.89 -64.34
C GLU A 109 49.08 -72.70 -64.70
N TYR A 110 48.62 -72.52 -65.93
CA TYR A 110 47.51 -73.28 -66.50
C TYR A 110 47.93 -73.96 -67.78
N ARG A 111 47.56 -75.22 -67.88
CA ARG A 111 47.93 -76.14 -68.94
C ARG A 111 46.66 -76.65 -69.60
N GLU A 112 46.41 -76.27 -70.84
CA GLU A 112 45.20 -76.64 -71.56
C GLU A 112 45.53 -77.42 -72.82
N LYS A 113 44.94 -78.62 -72.93
CA LYS A 113 45.06 -79.45 -74.13
C LYS A 113 44.06 -78.98 -75.17
N LEU A 114 44.53 -78.76 -76.39
CA LEU A 114 43.75 -78.24 -77.49
C LEU A 114 43.31 -79.38 -78.41
N PHE A 115 42.02 -79.38 -78.74
CA PHE A 115 41.42 -80.36 -79.63
C PHE A 115 40.58 -79.66 -80.71
N ILE A 116 40.47 -80.28 -81.88
CA ILE A 116 39.58 -79.82 -82.97
C ILE A 116 38.63 -80.94 -83.35
N GLU A 117 37.38 -80.58 -83.60
CA GLU A 117 36.39 -81.46 -84.21
C GLU A 117 36.78 -81.76 -85.65
N ALA A 118 37.02 -83.03 -85.96
CA ALA A 118 37.19 -83.46 -87.33
C ALA A 118 35.85 -83.32 -88.07
N ALA A 119 35.67 -82.22 -88.80
CA ALA A 119 34.59 -82.09 -89.77
C ALA A 119 34.87 -83.03 -90.96
N VAL A 120 34.57 -84.32 -90.76
CA VAL A 120 34.47 -85.28 -91.86
C VAL A 120 33.01 -85.30 -92.27
N ASP A 121 32.63 -84.36 -93.13
CA ASP A 121 31.36 -84.45 -93.84
C ASP A 121 31.56 -85.42 -95.01
N GLY A 122 30.96 -86.60 -94.89
CA GLY A 122 30.81 -87.56 -95.98
C GLY A 122 32.03 -88.41 -96.31
N LEU A 123 32.21 -89.49 -95.55
CA LEU A 123 32.49 -90.88 -96.01
C LEU A 123 32.89 -91.69 -94.77
N PHE A 124 32.23 -92.84 -94.57
CA PHE A 124 32.34 -93.80 -93.46
C PHE A 124 31.32 -93.64 -92.31
N GLU A 125 30.25 -94.44 -92.41
CA GLU A 125 29.42 -94.94 -91.30
C GLU A 125 30.30 -95.81 -90.39
N ASP A 126 30.61 -95.34 -89.18
CA ASP A 126 30.31 -96.05 -87.92
C ASP A 126 30.97 -95.35 -86.71
N GLU A 127 30.25 -95.47 -85.60
CA GLU A 127 30.53 -95.02 -84.23
C GLU A 127 30.52 -93.50 -83.95
N VAL A 128 29.44 -93.12 -83.28
CA VAL A 128 29.29 -91.95 -82.42
C VAL A 128 30.40 -91.98 -81.37
N GLY A 129 31.52 -91.38 -81.73
CA GLY A 129 32.54 -90.92 -80.82
C GLY A 129 32.92 -89.54 -81.31
N ASP A 130 32.83 -88.56 -80.43
CA ASP A 130 33.27 -87.18 -80.67
C ASP A 130 34.72 -87.21 -81.22
N LYS A 131 34.91 -87.16 -82.55
CA LYS A 131 36.21 -87.31 -83.23
C LYS A 131 36.99 -86.01 -83.06
N THR A 132 37.41 -85.79 -81.83
CA THR A 132 38.29 -84.70 -81.45
C THR A 132 39.74 -85.15 -81.65
N VAL A 133 40.47 -84.43 -82.49
CA VAL A 133 41.91 -84.68 -82.71
C VAL A 133 42.69 -83.79 -81.75
N TYR A 134 43.67 -84.36 -81.04
CA TYR A 134 44.60 -83.59 -80.22
C TYR A 134 45.58 -82.85 -81.12
N VAL A 135 45.67 -81.53 -80.94
CA VAL A 135 46.41 -80.64 -81.84
C VAL A 135 47.62 -80.02 -81.13
N GLY A 136 47.62 -79.99 -79.80
CA GLY A 136 48.74 -79.51 -79.00
C GLY A 136 48.28 -78.95 -77.67
N MET A 137 49.12 -78.16 -77.03
CA MET A 137 48.91 -77.70 -75.67
C MET A 137 49.30 -76.23 -75.50
N ALA A 138 48.46 -75.46 -74.84
CA ALA A 138 48.76 -74.10 -74.43
C ALA A 138 49.08 -74.07 -72.92
N LEU A 139 50.22 -73.49 -72.59
CA LEU A 139 50.66 -73.15 -71.24
C LEU A 139 50.51 -71.64 -71.04
N TYR A 140 49.62 -71.25 -70.13
CA TYR A 140 49.43 -69.87 -69.70
C TYR A 140 50.05 -69.66 -68.32
N GLN A 141 50.91 -68.66 -68.18
CA GLN A 141 51.41 -68.19 -66.90
C GLN A 141 50.75 -66.85 -66.60
N LEU A 142 49.88 -66.81 -65.59
CA LEU A 142 49.17 -65.61 -65.17
C LEU A 142 49.80 -65.02 -63.91
N SER A 143 49.83 -63.69 -63.81
CA SER A 143 50.30 -62.97 -62.62
C SER A 143 49.21 -62.05 -62.08
N PRO A 144 48.77 -62.21 -60.82
CA PRO A 144 47.84 -61.29 -60.19
C PRO A 144 48.50 -59.96 -59.77
N HIS A 145 49.77 -59.72 -60.12
CA HIS A 145 50.58 -58.60 -59.61
C HIS A 145 49.93 -57.23 -59.82
N VAL A 146 49.34 -56.98 -60.99
CA VAL A 146 48.67 -55.71 -61.30
C VAL A 146 47.42 -55.51 -60.45
N LEU A 147 46.63 -56.56 -60.25
CA LEU A 147 45.45 -56.53 -59.38
C LEU A 147 45.84 -56.35 -57.89
N THR A 148 46.94 -56.97 -57.45
CA THR A 148 47.43 -56.79 -56.06
C THR A 148 47.94 -55.38 -55.82
N LYS A 149 48.64 -54.78 -56.79
CA LYS A 149 49.14 -53.40 -56.69
C LYS A 149 48.01 -52.38 -56.69
N GLU A 150 47.00 -52.59 -57.53
CA GLU A 150 45.81 -51.74 -57.57
C GLU A 150 44.97 -51.88 -56.30
N LYS A 151 44.84 -53.09 -55.74
CA LYS A 151 44.23 -53.34 -54.42
C LYS A 151 44.95 -52.56 -53.33
N GLU A 152 46.28 -52.66 -53.22
CA GLU A 152 47.05 -51.96 -52.20
C GLU A 152 46.91 -50.44 -52.31
N ARG A 153 46.91 -49.93 -53.54
CA ARG A 153 46.66 -48.51 -53.83
C ARG A 153 45.29 -48.07 -53.34
N LEU A 154 44.22 -48.74 -53.74
CA LEU A 154 42.85 -48.44 -53.32
C LEU A 154 42.69 -48.48 -51.80
N VAL A 155 43.27 -49.50 -51.15
CA VAL A 155 43.26 -49.64 -49.69
C VAL A 155 44.05 -48.50 -49.02
N SER A 156 45.15 -48.02 -49.60
CA SER A 156 45.92 -46.88 -49.08
C SER A 156 45.18 -45.55 -49.22
N GLU A 157 44.55 -45.29 -50.38
CA GLU A 157 43.76 -44.09 -50.64
C GLU A 157 42.53 -44.04 -49.71
N PHE A 158 41.85 -45.18 -49.51
CA PHE A 158 40.73 -45.29 -48.58
C PHE A 158 41.14 -45.03 -47.13
N ARG A 159 42.31 -45.51 -46.67
CA ARG A 159 42.85 -45.18 -45.34
C ARG A 159 43.08 -43.68 -45.18
N ALA A 160 43.75 -43.06 -46.17
CA ALA A 160 44.02 -41.63 -46.13
C ALA A 160 42.72 -40.82 -46.04
N MET A 161 41.70 -41.21 -46.82
CA MET A 161 40.38 -40.59 -46.78
C MET A 161 39.71 -40.70 -45.40
N ILE A 162 39.74 -41.89 -44.77
CA ILE A 162 39.23 -42.07 -43.41
C ILE A 162 39.96 -41.15 -42.42
N VAL A 163 41.30 -41.09 -42.46
CA VAL A 163 42.07 -40.23 -41.54
C VAL A 163 41.69 -38.75 -41.71
N VAL A 164 41.52 -38.28 -42.94
CA VAL A 164 41.07 -36.90 -43.21
C VAL A 164 39.67 -36.65 -42.65
N LEU A 165 38.73 -37.58 -42.84
CA LEU A 165 37.38 -37.50 -42.27
C LEU A 165 37.41 -37.47 -40.73
N LEU A 166 38.25 -38.28 -40.10
CA LEU A 166 38.45 -38.29 -38.65
C LEU A 166 38.96 -36.94 -38.13
N LEU A 167 39.95 -36.36 -38.81
CA LEU A 167 40.50 -35.04 -38.45
C LEU A 167 39.48 -33.92 -38.63
N LEU A 168 38.70 -33.95 -39.72
CA LEU A 168 37.63 -32.97 -39.97
C LEU A 168 36.53 -33.08 -38.90
N GLY A 169 36.11 -34.31 -38.57
CA GLY A 169 35.14 -34.56 -37.50
C GLY A 169 35.64 -34.05 -36.14
N LEU A 170 36.91 -34.32 -35.82
CA LEU A 170 37.54 -33.81 -34.61
C LEU A 170 37.55 -32.27 -34.57
N LEU A 171 37.88 -31.62 -35.69
CA LEU A 171 37.88 -30.16 -35.79
C LEU A 171 36.48 -29.57 -35.53
N VAL A 172 35.44 -30.16 -36.12
CA VAL A 172 34.04 -29.74 -35.92
C VAL A 172 33.63 -29.90 -34.45
N ILE A 173 33.98 -31.02 -33.82
CA ILE A 173 33.72 -31.27 -32.40
C ILE A 173 34.41 -30.22 -31.53
N LEU A 174 35.69 -29.93 -31.78
CA LEU A 174 36.45 -28.92 -31.04
C LEU A 174 35.85 -27.51 -31.21
N MET A 175 35.41 -27.16 -32.42
CA MET A 175 34.79 -25.86 -32.70
C MET A 175 33.44 -25.71 -31.99
N ALA A 176 32.55 -26.70 -32.12
CA ALA A 176 31.26 -26.72 -31.42
C ALA A 176 31.45 -26.62 -29.90
N MET A 177 32.44 -27.33 -29.37
CA MET A 177 32.75 -27.31 -27.95
C MET A 177 33.26 -25.96 -27.46
N ARG A 178 34.11 -25.28 -28.24
CA ARG A 178 34.58 -23.92 -27.92
C ARG A 178 33.42 -22.93 -27.81
N ILE A 179 32.43 -23.05 -28.71
CA ILE A 179 31.22 -22.22 -28.71
C ILE A 179 30.36 -22.49 -27.46
N LEU A 180 30.11 -23.76 -27.14
CA LEU A 180 29.34 -24.15 -25.96
C LEU A 180 30.04 -23.71 -24.66
N TRP A 181 31.35 -23.91 -24.56
CA TRP A 181 32.13 -23.55 -23.37
C TRP A 181 32.08 -22.05 -23.06
N LYS A 182 32.19 -21.20 -24.10
CA LYS A 182 32.10 -19.75 -23.93
C LYS A 182 30.75 -19.33 -23.32
N SER A 183 29.66 -19.90 -23.83
CA SER A 183 28.30 -19.61 -23.36
C SER A 183 28.10 -20.06 -21.90
N VAL A 184 28.46 -21.31 -21.58
CA VAL A 184 28.36 -21.86 -20.22
C VAL A 184 29.22 -21.09 -19.22
N SER A 185 30.45 -20.72 -19.61
CA SER A 185 31.37 -20.00 -18.72
C SER A 185 30.85 -18.59 -18.39
N SER A 186 30.24 -17.91 -19.36
CA SER A 186 29.67 -16.57 -19.13
C SER A 186 28.52 -16.58 -18.12
N ILE A 187 27.62 -17.56 -18.24
CA ILE A 187 26.49 -17.74 -17.32
C ILE A 187 26.97 -18.12 -15.91
N THR A 188 27.91 -19.07 -15.82
CA THR A 188 28.43 -19.51 -14.51
C THR A 188 29.21 -18.40 -13.79
N HIS A 189 30.00 -17.58 -14.51
CA HIS A 189 30.64 -16.40 -13.91
C HIS A 189 29.63 -15.37 -13.44
N ALA A 190 28.58 -15.09 -14.23
CA ALA A 190 27.54 -14.16 -13.81
C ALA A 190 26.79 -14.66 -12.56
N LEU A 191 26.42 -15.93 -12.51
CA LEU A 191 25.82 -16.54 -11.32
C LEU A 191 26.74 -16.47 -10.09
N GLY A 192 28.06 -16.67 -10.27
CA GLY A 192 29.04 -16.51 -9.20
C GLY A 192 29.04 -15.08 -8.63
N ARG A 193 29.09 -14.07 -9.50
CA ARG A 193 29.05 -12.66 -9.11
C ARG A 193 27.75 -12.27 -8.41
N ILE A 194 26.60 -12.77 -8.88
CA ILE A 194 25.30 -12.58 -8.22
C ILE A 194 25.30 -13.22 -6.82
N ALA A 195 25.87 -14.42 -6.68
CA ALA A 195 25.96 -15.14 -5.41
C ALA A 195 26.92 -14.45 -4.41
N GLU A 196 27.99 -13.82 -4.89
CA GLU A 196 28.90 -12.98 -4.11
C GLU A 196 28.25 -11.63 -3.71
N GLY A 197 27.10 -11.31 -4.28
CA GLY A 197 26.29 -10.16 -3.91
C GLY A 197 26.53 -8.92 -4.76
N GLU A 198 27.21 -9.05 -5.90
CA GLU A 198 27.31 -7.95 -6.87
C GLU A 198 25.95 -7.64 -7.51
N SER A 199 25.68 -6.34 -7.68
CA SER A 199 24.48 -5.82 -8.35
C SER A 199 24.75 -5.44 -9.79
N GLY A 200 23.71 -5.43 -10.62
CA GLY A 200 23.81 -5.04 -12.03
C GLY A 200 24.60 -6.04 -12.89
N VAL A 201 24.58 -7.32 -12.51
CA VAL A 201 25.25 -8.37 -13.28
C VAL A 201 24.41 -8.72 -14.50
N GLU A 202 24.96 -8.47 -15.68
CA GLU A 202 24.30 -8.79 -16.95
C GLU A 202 25.17 -9.70 -17.80
N VAL A 203 24.56 -10.77 -18.30
CA VAL A 203 25.14 -11.67 -19.29
C VAL A 203 24.86 -11.08 -20.67
N SER A 204 25.87 -10.48 -21.27
CA SER A 204 25.84 -9.80 -22.57
C SER A 204 26.41 -10.63 -23.73
N SER A 205 26.55 -11.95 -23.53
CA SER A 205 26.96 -12.86 -24.59
C SER A 205 25.77 -13.21 -25.48
N ASP A 206 25.85 -12.84 -26.76
CA ASP A 206 24.90 -13.29 -27.79
C ASP A 206 25.04 -14.81 -27.97
N PRO A 207 24.09 -15.63 -27.50
CA PRO A 207 24.26 -17.07 -27.48
C PRO A 207 24.10 -17.60 -28.90
N PHE A 208 25.12 -18.30 -29.41
CA PHE A 208 25.04 -18.96 -30.73
C PHE A 208 23.94 -20.02 -30.83
N VAL A 209 23.34 -20.42 -29.70
CA VAL A 209 22.34 -21.48 -29.58
C VAL A 209 21.14 -20.93 -28.82
N SER A 210 19.95 -21.05 -29.41
CA SER A 210 18.69 -20.47 -28.91
C SER A 210 18.33 -20.85 -27.47
N GLU A 211 18.67 -22.06 -27.06
CA GLU A 211 18.36 -22.60 -25.73
C GLU A 211 19.13 -21.86 -24.64
N PHE A 212 20.35 -21.40 -24.95
CA PHE A 212 21.14 -20.60 -24.01
C PHE A 212 20.64 -19.16 -23.91
N ASP A 213 19.94 -18.64 -24.92
CA ASP A 213 19.29 -17.32 -24.84
C ASP A 213 18.17 -17.29 -23.80
N VAL A 214 17.39 -18.38 -23.69
CA VAL A 214 16.37 -18.52 -22.63
C VAL A 214 17.02 -18.48 -21.25
N ILE A 215 18.16 -19.17 -21.07
CA ILE A 215 18.88 -19.20 -19.79
C ILE A 215 19.49 -17.84 -19.49
N THR A 216 20.13 -17.19 -20.46
CA THR A 216 20.69 -15.84 -20.33
C THR A 216 19.63 -14.83 -19.89
N ARG A 217 18.46 -14.84 -20.55
CA ARG A 217 17.33 -13.98 -20.16
C ARG A 217 16.84 -14.30 -18.75
N GLY A 218 16.73 -15.58 -18.39
CA GLY A 218 16.33 -16.00 -17.04
C GLY A 218 17.31 -15.52 -15.96
N VAL A 219 18.62 -15.59 -16.22
CA VAL A 219 19.67 -15.12 -15.29
C VAL A 219 19.66 -13.60 -15.16
N ASN A 220 19.53 -12.87 -16.27
CA ASN A 220 19.44 -11.40 -16.22
C ASN A 220 18.18 -10.94 -15.47
N GLN A 221 17.04 -11.62 -15.68
CA GLN A 221 15.81 -11.35 -14.95
C GLN A 221 15.95 -11.67 -13.44
N LEU A 222 16.63 -12.76 -13.09
CA LEU A 222 16.93 -13.11 -11.70
C LEU A 222 17.82 -12.05 -11.04
N SER A 223 18.88 -11.60 -11.70
CA SER A 223 19.75 -10.53 -11.18
C SER A 223 18.93 -9.26 -10.90
N THR A 224 18.10 -8.84 -11.86
CA THR A 224 17.25 -7.66 -11.73
C THR A 224 16.28 -7.79 -10.55
N ASN A 225 15.64 -8.95 -10.39
CA ASN A 225 14.71 -9.20 -9.29
C ASN A 225 15.41 -9.19 -7.93
N LEU A 226 16.62 -9.74 -7.83
CA LEU A 226 17.41 -9.73 -6.61
C LEU A 226 17.85 -8.31 -6.23
N ASP A 227 18.25 -7.50 -7.20
CA ASP A 227 18.61 -6.10 -6.97
C ASP A 227 17.42 -5.29 -6.44
N ILE A 228 16.23 -5.46 -7.05
CA ILE A 228 14.99 -4.84 -6.58
C ILE A 228 14.64 -5.31 -5.16
N ALA A 229 14.80 -6.61 -4.86
CA ALA A 229 14.50 -7.15 -3.54
C ALA A 229 15.46 -6.59 -2.46
N ARG A 230 16.76 -6.49 -2.76
CA ARG A 230 17.75 -5.88 -1.86
C ARG A 230 17.46 -4.41 -1.60
N ASP A 231 17.15 -3.63 -2.64
CA ASP A 231 16.82 -2.22 -2.51
C ASP A 231 15.56 -2.00 -1.65
N ARG A 232 14.52 -2.82 -1.87
CA ARG A 232 13.32 -2.82 -1.01
C ARG A 232 13.62 -3.18 0.43
N GLN A 233 14.45 -4.20 0.66
CA GLN A 233 14.85 -4.60 2.01
C GLN A 233 15.65 -3.49 2.70
N GLY A 234 16.58 -2.83 1.99
CA GLY A 234 17.35 -1.69 2.50
C GLY A 234 16.44 -0.55 2.94
N ARG A 235 15.50 -0.13 2.07
CA ARG A 235 14.52 0.91 2.42
C ARG A 235 13.65 0.52 3.61
N ALA A 236 13.15 -0.72 3.66
CA ALA A 236 12.32 -1.19 4.77
C ALA A 236 13.07 -1.20 6.11
N VAL A 237 14.36 -1.54 6.11
CA VAL A 237 15.20 -1.48 7.31
C VAL A 237 15.38 -0.03 7.76
N THR A 238 15.71 0.90 6.86
CA THR A 238 15.85 2.33 7.21
C THR A 238 14.54 2.92 7.73
N GLU A 239 13.41 2.62 7.07
CA GLU A 239 12.09 3.08 7.52
C GLU A 239 11.73 2.52 8.91
N LEU A 240 12.08 1.25 9.18
CA LEU A 240 11.90 0.64 10.48
C LEU A 240 12.80 1.29 11.54
N GLU A 241 14.07 1.58 11.23
CA GLU A 241 15.00 2.27 12.13
C GLU A 241 14.47 3.66 12.48
N GLU A 242 14.02 4.45 11.51
CA GLU A 242 13.41 5.76 11.73
C GLU A 242 12.10 5.68 12.53
N ALA A 243 11.28 4.65 12.29
CA ALA A 243 10.06 4.43 13.07
C ALA A 243 10.36 4.04 14.52
N VAL A 244 11.36 3.19 14.75
CA VAL A 244 11.82 2.82 16.09
C VAL A 244 12.40 4.03 16.81
N GLU A 245 13.23 4.84 16.15
CA GLU A 245 13.80 6.04 16.76
C GLU A 245 12.73 7.04 17.16
N ARG A 246 11.73 7.30 16.29
CA ARG A 246 10.56 8.13 16.61
C ARG A 246 9.77 7.58 17.79
N ALA A 247 9.53 6.26 17.83
CA ALA A 247 8.81 5.62 18.93
C ALA A 247 9.57 5.74 20.27
N VAL A 248 10.89 5.52 20.25
CA VAL A 248 11.75 5.65 21.45
C VAL A 248 11.80 7.10 21.94
N GLN A 249 11.89 8.07 21.02
CA GLN A 249 11.88 9.49 21.36
C GLN A 249 10.55 9.89 22.00
N SER A 250 9.43 9.49 21.40
CA SER A 250 8.09 9.74 21.94
C SER A 250 7.88 9.10 23.32
N ASP A 251 8.36 7.87 23.54
CA ASP A 251 8.30 7.20 24.84
C ASP A 251 9.13 7.95 25.91
N ARG A 252 10.32 8.44 25.54
CA ARG A 252 11.18 9.25 26.43
C ARG A 252 10.52 10.56 26.83
N GLU A 253 9.95 11.28 25.87
CA GLU A 253 9.22 12.54 26.12
C GLU A 253 8.02 12.30 27.04
N THR A 254 7.26 11.24 26.76
CA THR A 254 6.13 10.81 27.58
C THR A 254 6.55 10.48 29.01
N ARG A 255 7.61 9.69 29.20
CA ARG A 255 8.15 9.37 30.54
C ARG A 255 8.63 10.61 31.28
N SER A 256 9.39 11.48 30.61
CA SER A 256 9.88 12.73 31.20
C SER A 256 8.74 13.63 31.64
N PHE A 257 7.67 13.71 30.83
CA PHE A 257 6.44 14.41 31.18
C PHE A 257 5.80 13.83 32.45
N TYR A 258 5.58 12.51 32.53
CA TYR A 258 4.99 11.89 33.71
C TYR A 258 5.83 12.09 34.98
N GLU A 259 7.16 12.03 34.88
CA GLU A 259 8.07 12.28 36.00
C GLU A 259 8.05 13.75 36.46
N MET A 260 7.91 14.69 35.53
CA MET A 260 7.78 16.12 35.83
C MET A 260 6.41 16.41 36.46
N ALA A 261 5.33 15.88 35.86
CA ALA A 261 3.97 16.01 36.35
C ALA A 261 3.81 15.46 37.76
N THR A 262 4.33 14.26 38.01
CA THR A 262 4.28 13.65 39.36
C THR A 262 5.00 14.52 40.39
N ARG A 263 6.15 15.09 40.05
CA ARG A 263 6.92 15.95 40.98
C ARG A 263 6.23 17.30 41.24
N GLU A 264 5.69 17.93 40.21
CA GLU A 264 5.03 19.22 40.30
C GLU A 264 3.64 19.14 40.98
N ILE A 265 2.91 18.02 40.89
CA ILE A 265 1.67 17.80 41.66
C ILE A 265 1.97 17.38 43.10
N ALA A 266 2.94 16.48 43.31
CA ALA A 266 3.21 15.93 44.64
C ALA A 266 3.67 16.99 45.63
N LYS A 267 4.50 17.96 45.22
CA LYS A 267 4.98 19.04 46.10
C LYS A 267 3.85 19.86 46.74
N PRO A 268 2.95 20.50 45.98
CA PRO A 268 1.87 21.29 46.56
C PRO A 268 0.85 20.41 47.32
N VAL A 269 0.59 19.17 46.86
CA VAL A 269 -0.28 18.23 47.61
C VAL A 269 0.33 17.88 48.97
N MET A 270 1.64 17.60 49.03
CA MET A 270 2.33 17.34 50.29
C MET A 270 2.26 18.54 51.23
N GLN A 271 2.38 19.77 50.71
CA GLN A 271 2.23 20.99 51.51
C GLN A 271 0.81 21.13 52.10
N VAL A 272 -0.24 20.88 51.32
CA VAL A 272 -1.63 20.87 51.82
C VAL A 272 -1.81 19.83 52.92
N VAL A 273 -1.33 18.60 52.69
CA VAL A 273 -1.41 17.51 53.67
C VAL A 273 -0.65 17.83 54.94
N GLU A 274 0.50 18.49 54.84
CA GLU A 274 1.31 18.92 55.99
C GLU A 274 0.59 20.01 56.81
N LEU A 275 0.02 21.03 56.16
CA LEU A 275 -0.77 22.07 56.82
C LEU A 275 -2.02 21.50 57.51
N LEU A 276 -2.72 20.56 56.86
CA LEU A 276 -3.87 19.85 57.46
C LEU A 276 -3.45 19.02 58.69
N LYS A 277 -2.29 18.34 58.64
CA LYS A 277 -1.74 17.59 59.78
C LYS A 277 -1.35 18.50 60.95
N LEU A 278 -0.82 19.69 60.66
CA LEU A 278 -0.48 20.69 61.67
C LEU A 278 -1.76 21.21 62.34
N ASN A 279 -2.83 21.44 61.57
CA ASN A 279 -4.12 21.89 62.11
C ASN A 279 -4.82 20.81 62.97
N GLN A 280 -4.71 19.52 62.60
CA GLN A 280 -5.25 18.41 63.40
C GLN A 280 -4.51 18.15 64.72
N LYS A 281 -3.24 18.55 64.84
CA LYS A 281 -2.41 18.25 66.03
C LYS A 281 -2.68 19.17 67.23
N GLY A 282 -3.59 20.14 67.14
CA GLY A 282 -4.13 20.86 68.30
C GLY A 282 -3.11 21.69 69.09
N GLY A 283 -2.15 22.32 68.41
CA GLY A 283 -1.22 23.29 69.01
C GLY A 283 -1.80 24.72 69.08
N SER A 284 -1.18 25.58 69.89
CA SER A 284 -1.63 26.96 70.21
C SER A 284 -1.67 27.95 69.03
N GLU A 285 -1.25 27.56 67.84
CA GLU A 285 -1.46 28.32 66.60
C GLU A 285 -2.32 27.46 65.66
N GLN A 286 -3.61 27.79 65.58
CA GLN A 286 -4.46 27.27 64.51
C GLN A 286 -3.88 27.72 63.18
N VAL A 287 -3.61 26.77 62.29
CA VAL A 287 -3.21 27.09 60.92
C VAL A 287 -4.41 27.78 60.26
N ASP A 288 -4.19 28.99 59.76
CA ASP A 288 -5.22 29.79 59.09
C ASP A 288 -5.94 28.94 58.03
N PRO A 289 -7.27 28.74 58.14
CA PRO A 289 -8.07 28.06 57.13
C PRO A 289 -7.88 28.61 55.71
N GLN A 290 -7.59 29.91 55.57
CA GLN A 290 -7.29 30.52 54.27
C GLN A 290 -5.96 30.05 53.69
N LEU A 291 -4.94 29.80 54.50
CA LEU A 291 -3.66 29.25 54.02
C LEU A 291 -3.80 27.81 53.51
N ILE A 292 -4.70 27.02 54.11
CA ILE A 292 -5.02 25.67 53.64
C ILE A 292 -5.79 25.74 52.32
N LEU A 293 -6.76 26.66 52.21
CA LEU A 293 -7.55 26.87 51.01
C LEU A 293 -6.70 27.36 49.83
N ASP A 294 -5.78 28.31 50.07
CA ASP A 294 -4.85 28.82 49.06
C ASP A 294 -3.92 27.72 48.52
N ASN A 295 -3.43 26.83 49.39
CA ASN A 295 -2.61 25.70 48.95
C ASN A 295 -3.44 24.63 48.23
N ALA A 296 -4.70 24.41 48.63
CA ALA A 296 -5.61 23.54 47.91
C ALA A 296 -5.98 24.10 46.53
N GLU A 297 -6.15 25.41 46.41
CA GLU A 297 -6.28 26.09 45.12
C GLU A 297 -5.01 25.93 44.28
N ARG A 298 -3.81 26.13 44.83
CA ARG A 298 -2.55 25.88 44.11
C ARG A 298 -2.44 24.47 43.56
N VAL A 299 -2.90 23.47 44.31
CA VAL A 299 -3.00 22.08 43.85
C VAL A 299 -4.00 21.95 42.71
N LYS A 300 -5.23 22.46 42.88
CA LYS A 300 -6.29 22.45 41.84
C LYS A 300 -5.78 23.06 40.54
N LEU A 301 -5.12 24.21 40.64
CA LEU A 301 -4.59 24.99 39.52
C LEU A 301 -3.40 24.31 38.84
N SER A 302 -2.51 23.67 39.61
CA SER A 302 -1.39 22.90 39.05
C SER A 302 -1.89 21.67 38.28
N VAL A 303 -2.94 21.01 38.76
CA VAL A 303 -3.58 19.87 38.09
C VAL A 303 -4.28 20.31 36.80
N LEU A 304 -5.05 21.41 36.85
CA LEU A 304 -5.73 21.95 35.66
C LEU A 304 -4.72 22.37 34.57
N ALA A 305 -3.63 23.06 34.94
CA ALA A 305 -2.58 23.46 34.00
C ALA A 305 -1.87 22.25 33.35
N MET A 306 -1.75 21.13 34.08
CA MET A 306 -1.19 19.88 33.55
C MET A 306 -2.16 19.11 32.66
N LEU A 307 -3.45 19.08 33.01
CA LEU A 307 -4.49 18.47 32.18
C LEU A 307 -4.60 19.19 30.83
N GLY A 308 -4.46 20.53 30.82
CA GLY A 308 -4.33 21.30 29.58
C GLY A 308 -3.14 20.83 28.73
N LYS A 309 -1.93 20.77 29.31
CA LYS A 309 -0.73 20.28 28.61
C LYS A 309 -0.86 18.84 28.08
N LEU A 310 -1.57 17.98 28.81
CA LEU A 310 -1.82 16.59 28.39
C LEU A 310 -2.80 16.51 27.22
N SER A 311 -3.80 17.41 27.18
CA SER A 311 -4.77 17.51 26.09
C SER A 311 -4.06 18.01 24.81
N ASP A 312 -3.18 19.01 24.94
CA ASP A 312 -2.33 19.51 23.86
C ASP A 312 -1.40 18.41 23.30
N ALA A 313 -0.74 17.64 24.17
CA ALA A 313 0.17 16.57 23.78
C ALA A 313 -0.54 15.38 23.10
N ARG A 314 -1.85 15.21 23.33
CA ARG A 314 -2.67 14.17 22.71
C ARG A 314 -3.41 14.64 21.45
N GLY A 315 -3.38 15.94 21.14
CA GLY A 315 -4.12 16.51 20.01
C GLY A 315 -5.64 16.36 20.15
N GLU A 316 -6.15 16.28 21.39
CA GLU A 316 -7.60 16.30 21.62
C GLU A 316 -8.06 17.76 21.57
N GLU A 317 -8.53 18.22 20.40
CA GLU A 317 -9.21 19.52 20.24
C GLU A 317 -10.47 19.52 21.11
N VAL A 318 -10.42 20.21 22.26
CA VAL A 318 -11.58 20.42 23.14
C VAL A 318 -12.34 21.68 22.69
N GLU A 319 -12.68 21.76 21.41
CA GLU A 319 -13.52 22.86 20.89
C GLU A 319 -14.99 22.43 20.90
N ASN A 320 -15.83 23.18 21.62
CA ASN A 320 -17.28 23.00 21.59
C ASN A 320 -17.89 24.03 20.64
N GLU A 321 -18.90 23.63 19.85
CA GLU A 321 -19.72 24.58 19.10
C GLU A 321 -20.84 25.13 19.98
N ILE A 322 -20.71 26.38 20.42
CA ILE A 322 -21.69 27.06 21.29
C ILE A 322 -22.26 28.32 20.64
N GLU A 323 -23.47 28.70 21.04
CA GLU A 323 -23.98 30.07 20.84
C GLU A 323 -23.46 30.96 21.97
N LEU A 324 -22.76 32.03 21.63
CA LEU A 324 -22.17 32.93 22.64
C LEU A 324 -23.24 33.65 23.46
N GLY A 325 -24.41 33.95 22.87
CA GLY A 325 -25.55 34.54 23.58
C GLY A 325 -25.99 33.66 24.75
N ASP A 326 -26.36 32.41 24.45
CA ASP A 326 -26.79 31.44 25.46
C ASP A 326 -25.72 31.22 26.55
N TYR A 327 -24.44 31.24 26.19
CA TYR A 327 -23.34 31.15 27.17
C TYR A 327 -23.32 32.33 28.14
N PHE A 328 -23.41 33.56 27.63
CA PHE A 328 -23.39 34.76 28.48
C PHE A 328 -24.68 34.91 29.29
N ASP A 329 -25.82 34.45 28.78
CA ASP A 329 -27.08 34.40 29.53
C ASP A 329 -26.97 33.42 30.72
N LEU A 330 -26.38 32.24 30.50
CA LEU A 330 -26.10 31.27 31.57
C LEU A 330 -25.13 31.84 32.61
N LEU A 331 -24.07 32.52 32.15
CA LEU A 331 -23.10 33.18 33.02
C LEU A 331 -23.76 34.28 33.87
N GLU A 332 -24.67 35.04 33.27
CA GLU A 332 -25.44 36.05 33.98
C GLU A 332 -26.26 35.42 35.10
N GLY A 333 -27.03 34.38 34.80
CA GLY A 333 -27.86 33.65 35.78
C GLY A 333 -27.04 33.03 36.91
N LEU A 334 -25.83 32.54 36.63
CA LEU A 334 -24.96 31.93 37.63
C LEU A 334 -24.37 32.94 38.62
N TYR A 335 -23.96 34.13 38.15
CA TYR A 335 -23.25 35.11 38.97
C TYR A 335 -24.15 36.19 39.58
N ARG A 336 -25.31 36.50 38.97
CA ARG A 336 -26.22 37.53 39.48
C ARG A 336 -26.56 37.36 40.98
N PRO A 337 -26.91 36.18 41.51
CA PRO A 337 -27.19 36.02 42.93
C PRO A 337 -25.99 36.36 43.84
N ARG A 338 -24.76 36.11 43.37
CA ARG A 338 -23.54 36.39 44.16
C ARG A 338 -23.28 37.89 44.30
N PHE A 339 -23.54 38.66 43.24
CA PHE A 339 -23.42 40.13 43.27
C PHE A 339 -24.56 40.78 44.05
N GLU A 340 -25.78 40.25 43.96
CA GLU A 340 -26.95 40.71 44.73
C GLU A 340 -26.75 40.56 46.25
N VAL A 341 -26.17 39.44 46.71
CA VAL A 341 -25.81 39.24 48.13
C VAL A 341 -24.87 40.33 48.64
N LYS A 342 -23.99 40.85 47.78
CA LYS A 342 -23.09 41.98 48.08
C LYS A 342 -23.70 43.36 47.77
N ARG A 343 -24.95 43.43 47.30
CA ARG A 343 -25.63 44.66 46.88
C ARG A 343 -24.89 45.43 45.77
N LEU A 344 -24.25 44.69 44.86
CA LEU A 344 -23.59 45.24 43.69
C LEU A 344 -24.49 45.05 42.46
N GLY A 345 -24.52 46.05 41.57
CA GLY A 345 -25.14 45.90 40.26
C GLY A 345 -24.32 44.94 39.38
N TYR A 346 -24.97 44.05 38.65
CA TYR A 346 -24.30 43.14 37.73
C TYR A 346 -25.08 43.07 36.43
N PHE A 347 -24.41 43.38 35.31
CA PHE A 347 -25.04 43.47 33.99
C PHE A 347 -24.18 42.75 32.95
N VAL A 348 -24.80 41.96 32.09
CA VAL A 348 -24.16 41.32 30.95
C VAL A 348 -24.81 41.83 29.67
N GLU A 349 -24.01 42.42 28.77
CA GLU A 349 -24.53 43.09 27.59
C GLU A 349 -23.70 42.75 26.32
N ALA A 350 -24.38 42.40 25.24
CA ALA A 350 -23.75 42.23 23.93
C ALA A 350 -23.55 43.60 23.24
N LYS A 351 -22.33 43.93 22.82
CA LYS A 351 -22.03 45.16 22.05
C LYS A 351 -22.04 44.91 20.55
N GLY A 352 -23.19 45.16 19.92
CA GLY A 352 -23.41 45.07 18.46
C GLY A 352 -24.53 44.09 18.11
N SER A 353 -24.75 43.83 16.81
CA SER A 353 -25.64 42.75 16.38
C SER A 353 -24.95 41.43 16.73
N ALA A 354 -25.33 40.82 17.84
CA ALA A 354 -24.98 39.44 18.16
C ALA A 354 -25.55 38.57 17.04
N GLU A 355 -24.73 38.23 16.05
CA GLU A 355 -25.14 37.27 15.04
C GLU A 355 -25.43 35.94 15.75
N GLN A 356 -26.64 35.43 15.53
CA GLN A 356 -27.00 34.05 15.87
C GLN A 356 -26.13 33.11 15.03
N ALA A 357 -24.94 32.81 15.55
CA ALA A 357 -23.99 31.87 14.97
C ALA A 357 -23.39 31.04 16.09
N LYS A 358 -23.11 29.77 15.77
CA LYS A 358 -22.30 28.94 16.64
C LYS A 358 -20.83 29.22 16.40
N TYR A 359 -20.05 29.24 17.47
CA TYR A 359 -18.61 29.41 17.42
C TYR A 359 -17.95 28.22 18.09
N LYS A 360 -16.83 27.79 17.52
CA LYS A 360 -15.95 26.80 18.13
C LYS A 360 -15.09 27.51 19.17
N ILE A 361 -15.22 27.07 20.41
CA ILE A 361 -14.50 27.63 21.55
C ILE A 361 -14.32 26.58 22.65
N ASP A 362 -13.19 26.63 23.34
CA ASP A 362 -12.99 25.86 24.56
C ASP A 362 -13.65 26.58 25.75
N VAL A 363 -14.90 26.18 25.99
CA VAL A 363 -15.74 26.65 27.10
C VAL A 363 -15.08 26.50 28.45
N ARG A 364 -14.28 25.45 28.68
CA ARG A 364 -13.67 25.19 29.99
C ARG A 364 -12.64 26.27 30.32
N THR A 365 -11.84 26.66 29.33
CA THR A 365 -10.90 27.76 29.50
C THR A 365 -11.64 29.08 29.70
N LEU A 366 -12.69 29.33 28.93
CA LEU A 366 -13.49 30.54 29.07
C LEU A 366 -14.13 30.66 30.46
N ASP A 367 -14.70 29.56 30.98
CA ASP A 367 -15.28 29.50 32.32
C ASP A 367 -14.25 29.83 33.41
N VAL A 368 -13.06 29.25 33.32
CA VAL A 368 -11.98 29.52 34.29
C VAL A 368 -11.51 30.98 34.21
N VAL A 369 -11.38 31.53 33.00
CA VAL A 369 -10.95 32.92 32.81
C VAL A 369 -12.00 33.87 33.38
N LEU A 370 -13.28 33.70 33.01
CA LEU A 370 -14.37 34.56 33.48
C LEU A 370 -14.64 34.40 34.97
N GLU A 371 -14.54 33.18 35.52
CA GLU A 371 -14.59 32.95 36.96
C GLU A 371 -13.55 33.82 37.67
N LYS A 372 -12.30 33.86 37.19
CA LYS A 372 -11.23 34.64 37.83
C LYS A 372 -11.40 36.14 37.68
N LEU A 373 -11.91 36.62 36.55
CA LEU A 373 -12.20 38.05 36.40
C LEU A 373 -13.38 38.48 37.29
N LEU A 374 -14.46 37.71 37.31
CA LEU A 374 -15.66 38.01 38.11
C LEU A 374 -15.40 37.87 39.62
N GLU A 375 -14.62 36.88 40.05
CA GLU A 375 -14.20 36.75 41.45
C GLU A 375 -13.36 37.96 41.90
N ASN A 376 -12.48 38.47 41.03
CA ASN A 376 -11.73 39.69 41.31
C ASN A 376 -12.65 40.90 41.39
N SER A 377 -13.57 41.09 40.44
CA SER A 377 -14.51 42.21 40.48
C SER A 377 -15.42 42.15 41.72
N LEU A 378 -15.91 40.97 42.10
CA LEU A 378 -16.70 40.76 43.32
C LEU A 378 -15.90 41.05 44.60
N LYS A 379 -14.59 40.83 44.57
CA LYS A 379 -13.70 41.04 45.72
C LYS A 379 -13.30 42.50 45.88
N PHE A 380 -12.97 43.20 44.79
CA PHE A 380 -12.37 44.52 44.81
C PHE A 380 -13.34 45.67 44.51
N THR A 381 -14.63 45.36 44.35
CA THR A 381 -15.71 46.35 44.25
C THR A 381 -16.54 46.33 45.53
N PRO A 382 -16.30 47.25 46.48
CA PRO A 382 -17.05 47.29 47.74
C PRO A 382 -18.49 47.78 47.52
N GLU A 383 -18.69 48.77 46.66
CA GLU A 383 -19.98 49.35 46.30
C GLU A 383 -19.96 49.72 44.80
N GLY A 384 -21.10 49.65 44.12
CA GLY A 384 -21.20 50.02 42.71
C GLY A 384 -21.73 48.91 41.80
N GLU A 385 -21.15 48.76 40.61
CA GLU A 385 -21.59 47.84 39.57
C GLU A 385 -20.43 47.19 38.80
N VAL A 386 -20.68 46.00 38.29
CA VAL A 386 -19.79 45.27 37.38
C VAL A 386 -20.54 45.00 36.08
N ARG A 387 -19.94 45.36 34.95
CA ARG A 387 -20.49 45.16 33.61
C ARG A 387 -19.61 44.22 32.81
N VAL A 388 -20.20 43.18 32.25
CA VAL A 388 -19.58 42.30 31.27
C VAL A 388 -20.10 42.69 29.90
N HIS A 389 -19.21 43.12 29.03
CA HIS A 389 -19.52 43.36 27.63
C HIS A 389 -18.85 42.31 26.77
N TRP A 390 -19.55 41.82 25.75
CA TRP A 390 -18.94 40.94 24.77
C TRP A 390 -19.32 41.33 23.35
N ARG A 391 -18.42 41.12 22.40
CA ARG A 391 -18.68 41.31 20.96
C ARG A 391 -17.84 40.37 20.12
N VAL A 392 -18.30 40.08 18.92
CA VAL A 392 -17.51 39.41 17.88
C VAL A 392 -17.12 40.41 16.80
N ILE A 393 -15.83 40.48 16.50
CA ILE A 393 -15.26 41.32 15.44
C ILE A 393 -14.86 40.41 14.28
N LYS A 394 -15.55 40.55 13.14
CA LYS A 394 -15.21 39.81 11.93
C LYS A 394 -13.89 40.28 11.35
N ARG A 395 -13.07 39.33 10.92
CA ARG A 395 -11.82 39.63 10.19
C ARG A 395 -11.84 38.90 8.85
N GLU A 396 -11.75 39.66 7.75
CA GLU A 396 -11.73 39.06 6.41
C GLU A 396 -10.46 38.23 6.22
N GLY A 397 -10.61 36.93 5.97
CA GLY A 397 -9.50 36.01 5.69
C GLY A 397 -8.76 35.48 6.92
N SER A 398 -9.28 35.69 8.14
CA SER A 398 -8.77 35.07 9.37
C SER A 398 -9.92 34.59 10.27
N GLU A 399 -9.57 34.01 11.42
CA GLU A 399 -10.52 33.71 12.49
C GLU A 399 -11.23 34.99 12.98
N ASP A 400 -12.49 34.86 13.37
CA ASP A 400 -13.25 35.94 14.01
C ASP A 400 -12.63 36.21 15.39
N LEU A 401 -12.77 37.42 15.92
CA LEU A 401 -12.22 37.77 17.23
C LEU A 401 -13.35 38.00 18.24
N LEU A 402 -13.39 37.20 19.30
CA LEU A 402 -14.23 37.44 20.47
C LEU A 402 -13.52 38.42 21.40
N THR A 403 -14.15 39.55 21.66
CA THR A 403 -13.69 40.53 22.66
C THR A 403 -14.66 40.51 23.83
N ILE A 404 -14.15 40.27 25.04
CA ILE A 404 -14.91 40.30 26.29
C ILE A 404 -14.26 41.31 27.21
N THR A 405 -15.07 42.21 27.76
CA THR A 405 -14.62 43.28 28.64
C THR A 405 -15.36 43.14 29.97
N VAL A 406 -14.63 42.93 31.05
CA VAL A 406 -15.17 42.93 32.42
C VAL A 406 -14.75 44.23 33.08
N ARG A 407 -15.71 45.12 33.30
CA ARG A 407 -15.49 46.44 33.89
C ARG A 407 -16.12 46.52 35.27
N ASP A 408 -15.35 46.96 36.25
CA ASP A 408 -15.83 47.30 37.59
C ASP A 408 -15.55 48.78 37.91
N ASN A 409 -16.29 49.30 38.88
CA ASN A 409 -16.05 50.62 39.48
C ASN A 409 -15.47 50.51 40.89
N GLY A 410 -14.64 49.48 41.12
CA GLY A 410 -14.04 49.19 42.42
C GLY A 410 -12.84 50.07 42.75
N LEU A 411 -11.96 49.53 43.62
CA LEU A 411 -10.79 50.24 44.13
C LEU A 411 -9.76 50.65 43.05
N GLY A 412 -9.81 50.01 41.88
CA GLY A 412 -8.82 50.21 40.82
C GLY A 412 -7.42 49.70 41.17
N ILE A 413 -6.48 49.87 40.24
CA ILE A 413 -5.09 49.41 40.33
C ILE A 413 -4.18 50.61 40.05
N GLU A 414 -3.16 50.80 40.89
CA GLU A 414 -2.13 51.81 40.68
C GLU A 414 -1.32 51.55 39.41
N ALA A 415 -0.92 52.62 38.71
CA ALA A 415 -0.24 52.50 37.42
C ALA A 415 1.05 51.65 37.48
N GLU A 416 1.78 51.71 38.59
CA GLU A 416 3.01 50.95 38.84
C GLU A 416 2.77 49.44 38.98
N ASN A 417 1.52 49.05 39.25
CA ASN A 417 1.13 47.67 39.52
C ASN A 417 0.46 46.99 38.33
N LEU A 418 0.05 47.73 37.29
CA LEU A 418 -0.67 47.21 36.11
C LEU A 418 0.09 46.09 35.38
N GLU A 419 1.40 46.19 35.22
CA GLU A 419 2.19 45.12 34.59
C GLU A 419 2.36 43.91 35.52
N ARG A 420 2.40 44.17 36.83
CA ARG A 420 2.70 43.17 37.86
C ARG A 420 1.48 42.35 38.29
N VAL A 421 0.25 42.81 38.03
CA VAL A 421 -0.98 42.08 38.41
C VAL A 421 -1.10 40.70 37.74
N PHE A 422 -0.39 40.51 36.62
CA PHE A 422 -0.32 39.22 35.93
C PHE A 422 0.87 38.37 36.36
N GLU A 423 1.73 38.83 37.26
CA GLU A 423 2.84 38.03 37.78
C GLU A 423 2.34 37.01 38.82
N ARG A 424 3.03 35.87 38.89
CA ARG A 424 2.72 34.82 39.88
C ARG A 424 2.92 35.36 41.29
N TYR A 425 1.92 35.18 42.15
CA TYR A 425 1.95 35.56 43.57
C TYR A 425 2.10 37.06 43.79
N SER A 426 1.64 37.88 42.84
CA SER A 426 1.55 39.33 43.01
C SER A 426 0.47 39.66 44.05
N HIS A 427 0.86 40.41 45.08
CA HIS A 427 -0.02 40.95 46.10
C HIS A 427 0.33 42.42 46.28
N PHE A 428 -0.68 43.28 46.37
CA PHE A 428 -0.52 44.71 46.66
C PHE A 428 -1.04 44.99 48.07
N GLU A 429 -0.43 45.92 48.79
CA GLU A 429 -0.88 46.33 50.12
C GLU A 429 -2.28 46.94 50.00
N LEU A 430 -3.28 46.21 50.50
CA LEU A 430 -4.66 46.69 50.63
C LEU A 430 -4.86 47.21 52.05
N GLU A 431 -5.83 48.11 52.27
CA GLU A 431 -6.18 48.61 53.61
C GLU A 431 -6.44 47.48 54.62
N GLU A 432 -6.18 47.76 55.90
CA GLU A 432 -6.33 46.81 57.01
C GLU A 432 -7.73 46.16 57.02
N GLY A 433 -7.78 44.86 56.70
CA GLY A 433 -9.02 44.06 56.68
C GLY A 433 -9.34 43.37 55.36
N ALA A 434 -8.63 43.68 54.27
CA ALA A 434 -8.77 42.98 53.00
C ALA A 434 -7.90 41.70 52.96
N HIS A 435 -8.54 40.53 52.94
CA HIS A 435 -7.81 39.26 52.82
C HIS A 435 -7.12 39.16 51.44
N PRO A 436 -5.78 38.99 51.37
CA PRO A 436 -5.11 38.72 50.12
C PRO A 436 -5.58 37.36 49.58
N GLY A 437 -5.86 37.26 48.28
CA GLY A 437 -6.19 35.97 47.64
C GLY A 437 -4.91 35.34 47.14
N SER A 438 -4.95 34.11 46.61
CA SER A 438 -3.76 33.32 46.23
C SER A 438 -2.74 33.97 45.25
N GLY A 439 -3.05 35.12 44.64
CA GLY A 439 -2.17 35.85 43.72
C GLY A 439 -1.89 35.12 42.39
N LEU A 440 -2.69 34.09 42.08
CA LEU A 440 -2.52 33.25 40.89
C LEU A 440 -3.62 33.42 39.85
N GLY A 441 -4.80 33.93 40.24
CA GLY A 441 -5.99 33.96 39.37
C GLY A 441 -5.77 34.66 38.04
N LEU A 442 -5.25 35.90 38.06
CA LEU A 442 -4.99 36.69 36.85
C LEU A 442 -3.85 36.13 36.00
N TYR A 443 -2.79 35.61 36.63
CA TYR A 443 -1.70 34.94 35.91
C TYR A 443 -2.24 33.74 35.10
N ILE A 444 -3.11 32.93 35.71
CA ILE A 444 -3.66 31.73 35.08
C ILE A 444 -4.63 32.10 33.95
N ALA A 445 -5.49 33.10 34.18
CA ALA A 445 -6.36 33.61 33.13
C ALA A 445 -5.55 34.07 31.91
N ARG A 446 -4.44 34.79 32.12
CA ARG A 446 -3.55 35.24 31.04
C ARG A 446 -2.86 34.09 30.32
N GLU A 447 -2.32 33.13 31.06
CA GLU A 447 -1.63 31.97 30.49
C GLU A 447 -2.58 31.09 29.65
N LEU A 448 -3.81 30.88 30.11
CA LEU A 448 -4.82 30.09 29.39
C LEU A 448 -5.25 30.78 28.09
N ILE A 449 -5.52 32.09 28.13
CA ILE A 449 -5.89 32.86 26.94
C ILE A 449 -4.74 32.93 25.92
N GLN A 450 -3.50 33.13 26.38
CA GLN A 450 -2.33 33.16 25.49
C GLN A 450 -2.12 31.82 24.75
N ARG A 451 -2.42 30.69 25.38
CA ARG A 451 -2.32 29.37 24.74
C ARG A 451 -3.33 29.18 23.61
N GLN A 452 -4.48 29.80 23.73
CA GLN A 452 -5.49 29.83 22.66
C GLN A 452 -5.21 30.92 21.61
N GLY A 453 -4.01 31.51 21.61
CA GLY A 453 -3.64 32.56 20.66
C GLY A 453 -4.27 33.92 20.95
N GLY A 454 -4.90 34.10 22.11
CA GLY A 454 -5.53 35.34 22.54
C GLY A 454 -4.65 36.24 23.40
N SER A 455 -5.24 37.34 23.88
CA SER A 455 -4.63 38.29 24.82
C SER A 455 -5.57 38.62 26.00
N LEU A 456 -4.99 38.90 27.17
CA LEU A 456 -5.69 39.45 28.32
C LEU A 456 -4.95 40.72 28.76
N GLU A 457 -5.64 41.84 28.70
CA GLU A 457 -5.13 43.17 29.03
C GLU A 457 -5.96 43.82 30.13
N VAL A 458 -5.40 44.83 30.79
CA VAL A 458 -6.09 45.59 31.84
C VAL A 458 -5.83 47.08 31.68
N VAL A 459 -6.90 47.86 31.81
CA VAL A 459 -6.85 49.31 31.97
C VAL A 459 -7.50 49.63 33.30
N SER A 460 -6.81 50.32 34.20
CA SER A 460 -7.34 50.62 35.53
C SER A 460 -6.80 51.94 36.06
N GLN A 461 -7.58 52.58 36.91
CA GLN A 461 -7.19 53.80 37.61
C GLN A 461 -7.60 53.66 39.08
N ALA A 462 -6.63 53.87 39.98
CA ALA A 462 -6.85 53.84 41.42
C ALA A 462 -8.00 54.78 41.84
N GLY A 463 -8.92 54.24 42.64
CA GLY A 463 -10.14 54.89 43.12
C GLY A 463 -11.27 55.05 42.10
N VAL A 464 -11.10 54.58 40.86
CA VAL A 464 -12.12 54.68 39.79
C VAL A 464 -12.66 53.32 39.36
N GLY A 465 -11.79 52.30 39.29
CA GLY A 465 -12.15 50.93 38.89
C GLY A 465 -11.21 50.34 37.85
N SER A 466 -11.49 49.11 37.44
CA SER A 466 -10.69 48.35 36.48
C SER A 466 -11.52 47.83 35.30
N GLU A 467 -10.88 47.72 34.15
CA GLU A 467 -11.43 47.12 32.94
C GLU A 467 -10.46 46.07 32.40
N PHE A 468 -10.85 44.80 32.47
CA PHE A 468 -10.10 43.68 31.92
C PHE A 468 -10.66 43.32 30.54
N THR A 469 -9.80 43.23 29.54
CA THR A 469 -10.18 42.88 28.16
C THR A 469 -9.53 41.58 27.74
N VAL A 470 -10.35 40.59 27.42
CA VAL A 470 -9.97 39.31 26.83
C VAL A 470 -10.24 39.38 25.32
N GLU A 471 -9.22 39.13 24.51
CA GLU A 471 -9.38 38.92 23.07
C GLU A 471 -9.03 37.47 22.73
N LEU A 472 -9.93 36.77 22.07
CA LEU A 472 -9.77 35.37 21.73
C LEU A 472 -10.11 35.12 20.26
N PRO A 473 -9.21 34.51 19.46
CA PRO A 473 -9.56 34.07 18.13
C PRO A 473 -10.56 32.91 18.22
N ILE A 474 -11.64 33.00 17.45
CA ILE A 474 -12.72 32.01 17.42
C ILE A 474 -13.08 31.66 15.98
N GLN A 475 -13.37 30.39 15.74
CA GLN A 475 -13.83 29.93 14.44
C GLN A 475 -15.34 29.91 14.40
N ARG A 476 -15.91 30.46 13.32
CA ARG A 476 -17.33 30.35 13.04
C ARG A 476 -17.66 28.90 12.72
N GLY A 477 -18.53 28.29 13.53
CA GLY A 477 -19.10 26.98 13.29
C GLY A 477 -20.30 27.06 12.33
N GLY A 478 -21.31 26.22 12.59
CA GLY A 478 -22.57 26.22 11.83
C GLY A 478 -23.39 27.51 11.99
N LYS A 479 -24.05 27.93 10.91
CA LYS A 479 -25.09 28.97 10.96
C LYS A 479 -26.30 28.41 11.69
N LEU A 480 -26.85 29.14 12.68
CA LEU A 480 -28.15 28.79 13.23
C LEU A 480 -29.16 28.87 12.07
N ILE A 481 -29.84 27.75 11.82
CA ILE A 481 -31.02 27.76 10.95
C ILE A 481 -32.07 28.49 11.78
N GLU A 482 -32.41 29.73 11.40
CA GLU A 482 -33.61 30.38 11.93
C GLU A 482 -34.80 29.44 11.68
N GLU A 483 -35.30 28.80 12.73
CA GLU A 483 -36.59 28.14 12.68
C GLU A 483 -37.63 29.25 12.53
N LYS A 484 -38.11 29.49 11.30
CA LYS A 484 -39.23 30.39 11.06
C LYS A 484 -40.49 29.77 11.66
N TYR A 485 -40.89 30.24 12.84
CA TYR A 485 -42.18 29.90 13.44
C TYR A 485 -43.30 30.65 12.70
N ASP A 486 -44.34 29.92 12.28
CA ASP A 486 -45.54 30.52 11.65
C ASP A 486 -46.46 31.08 12.74
N VAL A 487 -46.01 32.15 13.39
CA VAL A 487 -46.69 32.77 14.54
C VAL A 487 -46.96 34.26 14.35
N LYS A 488 -46.45 34.86 13.27
CA LYS A 488 -46.68 36.27 12.93
C LYS A 488 -48.16 36.59 12.87
N GLY A 489 -48.59 37.60 13.63
CA GLY A 489 -49.97 38.10 13.68
C GLY A 489 -50.95 37.25 14.49
N LYS A 490 -50.49 36.18 15.15
CA LYS A 490 -51.31 35.39 16.07
C LYS A 490 -51.56 36.14 17.37
N ILE A 491 -52.71 35.90 17.99
CA ILE A 491 -53.10 36.56 19.24
C ILE A 491 -52.78 35.66 20.43
N ALA A 492 -51.98 36.16 21.38
CA ALA A 492 -51.70 35.51 22.66
C ALA A 492 -52.42 36.25 23.80
N LEU A 493 -53.18 35.54 24.63
CA LEU A 493 -53.81 36.06 25.84
C LEU A 493 -53.04 35.58 27.07
N ILE A 494 -52.51 36.52 27.85
CA ILE A 494 -51.78 36.27 29.10
C ILE A 494 -52.71 36.53 30.29
N VAL A 495 -52.85 35.55 31.19
CA VAL A 495 -53.78 35.60 32.33
C VAL A 495 -53.03 35.42 33.65
N GLY A 496 -53.19 36.37 34.57
CA GLY A 496 -52.75 36.24 35.97
C GLY A 496 -51.25 36.35 36.22
N SER A 497 -50.46 36.84 35.27
CA SER A 497 -49.01 36.99 35.42
C SER A 497 -48.61 38.29 36.13
N SER A 498 -47.50 38.28 36.88
CA SER A 498 -46.97 39.49 37.51
C SER A 498 -46.50 40.54 36.48
N ASP A 499 -46.47 41.82 36.86
CA ASP A 499 -46.07 42.91 35.94
C ASP A 499 -44.71 42.66 35.26
N ASN A 500 -43.72 42.12 35.99
CA ASN A 500 -42.40 41.79 35.45
C ASN A 500 -42.44 40.61 34.47
N GLU A 501 -43.17 39.54 34.79
CA GLU A 501 -43.32 38.38 33.90
C GLU A 501 -44.08 38.75 32.63
N ARG A 502 -45.10 39.61 32.75
CA ARG A 502 -45.84 40.14 31.61
C ARG A 502 -44.93 40.90 30.66
N HIS A 503 -44.11 41.82 31.15
CA HIS A 503 -43.20 42.59 30.30
C HIS A 503 -42.20 41.70 29.55
N VAL A 504 -41.66 40.68 30.22
CA VAL A 504 -40.75 39.71 29.60
C VAL A 504 -41.47 38.91 28.50
N LEU A 505 -42.68 38.40 28.77
CA LEU A 505 -43.48 37.66 27.80
C LEU A 505 -43.90 38.53 26.62
N GLU A 506 -44.31 39.77 26.86
CA GLU A 506 -44.67 40.72 25.81
C GLU A 506 -43.49 41.05 24.91
N ASP A 507 -42.29 41.27 25.47
CA ASP A 507 -41.07 41.53 24.70
C ASP A 507 -40.72 40.34 23.80
N TYR A 508 -40.78 39.12 24.35
CA TYR A 508 -40.50 37.91 23.57
C TYR A 508 -41.56 37.64 22.50
N LEU A 509 -42.85 37.72 22.80
CA LEU A 509 -43.91 37.44 21.83
C LEU A 509 -43.99 38.53 20.76
N SER A 510 -43.73 39.80 21.13
CA SER A 510 -43.65 40.91 20.18
C SER A 510 -42.45 40.79 19.25
N HIS A 511 -41.33 40.20 19.70
CA HIS A 511 -40.18 39.89 18.85
C HIS A 511 -40.56 38.97 17.67
N TYR A 512 -41.53 38.07 17.87
CA TYR A 512 -42.08 37.19 16.83
C TYR A 512 -43.34 37.76 16.14
N GLU A 513 -43.61 39.05 16.31
CA GLU A 513 -44.72 39.79 15.70
C GLU A 513 -46.12 39.23 16.08
N MET A 514 -46.26 38.68 17.28
CA MET A 514 -47.55 38.30 17.85
C MET A 514 -48.28 39.51 18.48
N VAL A 515 -49.60 39.44 18.54
CA VAL A 515 -50.45 40.43 19.20
C VAL A 515 -50.75 39.94 20.61
N ASN A 516 -50.33 40.71 21.62
CA ASN A 516 -50.50 40.32 23.03
C ASN A 516 -51.76 40.99 23.61
N LEU A 517 -52.61 40.19 24.24
CA LEU A 517 -53.75 40.59 25.06
C LEU A 517 -53.48 40.14 26.50
N HIS A 518 -54.08 40.83 27.46
CA HIS A 518 -53.84 40.61 28.88
C HIS A 518 -55.14 40.61 29.67
N SER A 519 -55.19 39.82 30.74
CA SER A 519 -56.28 39.83 31.73
C SER A 519 -55.74 39.49 33.12
N ASP A 520 -56.21 40.22 34.14
CA ASP A 520 -55.78 40.00 35.52
C ASP A 520 -56.53 38.82 36.19
N THR A 521 -57.71 38.48 35.67
CA THR A 521 -58.61 37.46 36.25
C THR A 521 -59.13 36.47 35.20
N ALA A 522 -59.47 35.25 35.63
CA ALA A 522 -60.08 34.25 34.76
C ALA A 522 -61.40 34.74 34.14
N ILE A 523 -62.23 35.45 34.89
CA ILE A 523 -63.51 35.99 34.38
C ILE A 523 -63.30 37.01 33.25
N GLU A 524 -62.31 37.89 33.38
CA GLU A 524 -61.95 38.85 32.33
C GLU A 524 -61.42 38.12 31.09
N ALA A 525 -60.53 37.13 31.28
CA ALA A 525 -60.02 36.31 30.20
C ALA A 525 -61.14 35.59 29.43
N LEU A 526 -62.14 35.05 30.13
CA LEU A 526 -63.32 34.42 29.53
C LEU A 526 -64.18 35.41 28.72
N THR A 527 -64.17 36.69 29.08
CA THR A 527 -64.86 37.75 28.32
C THR A 527 -64.08 38.07 27.04
N VAL A 528 -62.75 38.20 27.12
CA VAL A 528 -61.87 38.38 25.97
C VAL A 528 -62.01 37.22 24.98
N LEU A 529 -62.05 35.98 25.47
CA LEU A 529 -62.27 34.78 24.64
C LEU A 529 -63.64 34.71 23.97
N ALA A 530 -64.63 35.49 24.43
CA ALA A 530 -65.94 35.58 23.78
C ALA A 530 -65.96 36.64 22.66
N GLU A 531 -65.07 37.63 22.72
CA GLU A 531 -65.03 38.77 21.79
C GLU A 531 -63.91 38.66 20.74
N HIS A 532 -62.82 37.97 21.04
CA HIS A 532 -61.62 37.86 20.22
C HIS A 532 -61.20 36.40 20.01
N GLU A 533 -60.85 36.00 18.77
CA GLU A 533 -60.19 34.71 18.52
C GLU A 533 -58.75 34.75 19.04
N VAL A 534 -58.43 33.84 19.96
CA VAL A 534 -57.12 33.74 20.58
C VAL A 534 -56.44 32.45 20.11
N ASP A 535 -55.21 32.57 19.58
CA ASP A 535 -54.44 31.41 19.14
C ASP A 535 -53.72 30.72 20.31
N VAL A 536 -53.31 31.48 21.34
CA VAL A 536 -52.57 30.98 22.50
C VAL A 536 -53.11 31.57 23.79
N LEU A 537 -53.40 30.72 24.76
CA LEU A 537 -53.76 31.12 26.12
C LEU A 537 -52.64 30.75 27.08
N LEU A 538 -51.99 31.75 27.67
CA LEU A 538 -50.96 31.62 28.69
C LEU A 538 -51.58 31.89 30.06
N VAL A 539 -51.61 30.88 30.91
CA VAL A 539 -52.34 30.89 32.18
C VAL A 539 -51.35 30.71 33.32
N ASP A 540 -51.30 31.66 34.25
CA ASP A 540 -50.55 31.48 35.48
C ASP A 540 -51.22 30.42 36.38
N GLU A 541 -50.44 29.54 37.01
CA GLU A 541 -50.99 28.61 38.01
C GLU A 541 -51.56 29.36 39.25
N SER A 542 -51.07 30.57 39.50
CA SER A 542 -51.43 31.39 40.66
C SER A 542 -52.61 32.36 40.45
N ILE A 543 -53.51 32.09 39.50
CA ILE A 543 -54.69 32.94 39.23
C ILE A 543 -55.59 33.06 40.47
N GLU A 544 -56.01 34.29 40.78
CA GLU A 544 -56.67 34.62 42.05
C GLU A 544 -58.12 34.11 42.19
N ASP A 545 -58.87 33.98 41.09
CA ASP A 545 -60.33 33.81 41.13
C ASP A 545 -60.83 32.38 40.84
N ILE A 546 -60.20 31.65 39.92
CA ILE A 546 -60.57 30.27 39.57
C ILE A 546 -59.31 29.44 39.39
N ASP A 547 -59.32 28.21 39.93
CA ASP A 547 -58.26 27.23 39.73
C ASP A 547 -58.11 26.84 38.25
N VAL A 548 -56.90 26.54 37.81
CA VAL A 548 -56.56 26.25 36.41
C VAL A 548 -57.41 25.10 35.87
N ASP A 549 -57.60 24.04 36.67
CA ASP A 549 -58.43 22.87 36.34
C ASP A 549 -59.91 23.21 36.09
N GLY A 550 -60.41 24.28 36.73
CA GLY A 550 -61.77 24.79 36.52
C GLY A 550 -61.86 25.77 35.34
N PHE A 551 -60.81 26.53 35.10
CA PHE A 551 -60.76 27.57 34.07
C PHE A 551 -60.54 27.01 32.66
N VAL A 552 -59.58 26.10 32.50
CA VAL A 552 -59.19 25.54 31.19
C VAL A 552 -60.38 24.89 30.44
N PRO A 553 -61.24 24.08 31.07
CA PRO A 553 -62.42 23.52 30.41
C PRO A 553 -63.43 24.60 29.96
N GLU A 554 -63.61 25.66 30.74
CA GLU A 554 -64.51 26.77 30.40
C GLU A 554 -63.95 27.67 29.28
N ALA A 555 -62.62 27.78 29.18
CA ALA A 555 -61.95 28.44 28.07
C ALA A 555 -62.11 27.63 26.77
N ARG A 556 -61.90 26.30 26.82
CA ARG A 556 -62.09 25.39 25.68
C ARG A 556 -63.53 25.37 25.15
N LYS A 557 -64.53 25.48 26.02
CA LYS A 557 -65.95 25.59 25.61
C LYS A 557 -66.24 26.86 24.80
N ARG A 558 -65.49 27.94 25.04
CA ARG A 558 -65.65 29.19 24.28
C ARG A 558 -64.91 29.13 22.95
N GLN A 559 -63.70 28.55 22.92
CA GLN A 559 -62.95 28.34 21.68
C GLN A 559 -62.20 27.01 21.71
N GLU A 560 -62.52 26.11 20.78
CA GLU A 560 -61.95 24.75 20.74
C GLU A 560 -60.52 24.70 20.17
N ASN A 561 -60.10 25.69 19.38
CA ASN A 561 -58.88 25.64 18.56
C ASN A 561 -57.69 26.44 19.13
N MET A 562 -57.73 26.84 20.41
CA MET A 562 -56.63 27.55 21.06
C MET A 562 -55.57 26.59 21.61
N TYR A 563 -54.31 27.04 21.64
CA TYR A 563 -53.24 26.34 22.34
C TYR A 563 -53.13 26.84 23.78
N ILE A 564 -53.37 25.98 24.77
CA ILE A 564 -53.39 26.35 26.18
C ILE A 564 -52.09 25.93 26.86
N VAL A 565 -51.44 26.90 27.51
CA VAL A 565 -50.20 26.73 28.26
C VAL A 565 -50.39 27.22 29.68
N VAL A 566 -50.03 26.38 30.64
CA VAL A 566 -50.06 26.70 32.07
C VAL A 566 -48.64 26.94 32.55
N LEU A 567 -48.42 28.07 33.23
CA LEU A 567 -47.13 28.50 33.78
C LEU A 567 -47.07 28.10 35.26
N SER A 568 -46.29 27.06 35.57
CA SER A 568 -46.21 26.46 36.91
C SER A 568 -44.80 26.59 37.52
N GLU A 569 -44.70 26.63 38.85
CA GLU A 569 -43.42 26.53 39.57
C GLU A 569 -42.93 25.08 39.72
N ASN A 570 -43.80 24.09 39.50
CA ASN A 570 -43.51 22.65 39.63
C ASN A 570 -43.15 22.00 38.28
N ASP A 571 -42.50 20.82 38.34
CA ASP A 571 -42.15 20.06 37.13
C ASP A 571 -43.40 19.52 36.43
N ALA A 572 -43.37 19.55 35.10
CA ALA A 572 -44.52 19.37 34.21
C ALA A 572 -45.25 18.03 34.39
N ASP A 573 -46.52 18.10 34.81
CA ASP A 573 -47.51 17.08 34.51
C ASP A 573 -48.04 17.33 33.08
N GLU A 574 -48.06 16.27 32.26
CA GLU A 574 -48.74 16.27 30.96
C GLU A 574 -50.23 16.01 31.19
N ASP A 575 -51.04 17.06 31.13
CA ASP A 575 -52.49 16.95 31.05
C ASP A 575 -52.93 16.81 29.58
N GLU A 576 -54.00 16.06 29.30
CA GLU A 576 -54.57 15.98 27.95
C GLU A 576 -55.09 17.36 27.48
N ASP A 577 -55.44 18.24 28.43
CA ASP A 577 -56.10 19.51 28.16
C ASP A 577 -55.18 20.73 28.08
N TYR A 578 -53.92 20.68 28.51
CA TYR A 578 -52.99 21.81 28.39
C TYR A 578 -51.52 21.39 28.49
N THR A 579 -50.60 22.28 28.11
CA THR A 579 -49.16 22.06 28.25
C THR A 579 -48.62 22.89 29.41
N THR A 580 -47.87 22.25 30.31
CA THR A 580 -47.24 22.94 31.45
C THR A 580 -45.83 23.40 31.07
N ILE A 581 -45.52 24.67 31.33
CA ILE A 581 -44.17 25.25 31.19
C ILE A 581 -43.72 25.76 32.56
N ARG A 582 -42.48 25.43 32.92
CA ARG A 582 -41.90 25.78 34.21
C ARG A 582 -41.45 27.24 34.25
N LYS A 583 -41.73 27.93 35.36
CA LYS A 583 -41.22 29.27 35.68
C LYS A 583 -39.84 29.21 36.37
N PRO A 584 -38.96 30.21 36.18
CA PRO A 584 -39.14 31.43 35.38
C PRO A 584 -38.96 31.19 33.88
N LEU A 585 -39.77 31.87 33.06
CA LEU A 585 -39.72 31.77 31.59
C LEU A 585 -38.46 32.44 31.02
N GLY A 586 -37.61 31.67 30.34
CA GLY A 586 -36.48 32.14 29.55
C GLY A 586 -36.70 31.97 28.04
N LYS A 587 -35.68 32.33 27.25
CA LYS A 587 -35.69 32.23 25.77
C LYS A 587 -35.94 30.78 25.30
N ALA A 588 -35.41 29.79 26.02
CA ALA A 588 -35.55 28.37 25.67
C ALA A 588 -37.00 27.88 25.80
N GLU A 589 -37.68 28.26 26.87
CA GLU A 589 -39.07 27.89 27.16
C GLU A 589 -40.03 28.56 26.16
N VAL A 590 -39.77 29.81 25.79
CA VAL A 590 -40.55 30.52 24.75
C VAL A 590 -40.34 29.87 23.37
N ILE A 591 -39.10 29.49 23.02
CA ILE A 591 -38.84 28.79 21.76
C ILE A 591 -39.58 27.45 21.72
N GLU A 592 -39.58 26.69 22.82
CA GLU A 592 -40.32 25.43 22.92
C GLU A 592 -41.83 25.64 22.78
N LEU A 593 -42.37 26.70 23.37
CA LEU A 593 -43.77 27.12 23.20
C LEU A 593 -44.10 27.38 21.72
N LEU A 594 -43.29 28.20 21.03
CA LEU A 594 -43.51 28.55 19.62
C LEU A 594 -43.36 27.34 18.69
N ARG A 595 -42.43 26.44 19.01
CA ARG A 595 -42.22 25.18 18.30
C ARG A 595 -43.45 24.27 18.41
N ARG A 596 -43.96 24.05 19.63
CA ARG A 596 -45.16 23.21 19.85
C ARG A 596 -46.41 23.79 19.18
N MET A 597 -46.57 25.11 19.21
CA MET A 597 -47.65 25.79 18.49
C MET A 597 -47.59 25.58 16.97
N THR A 598 -46.39 25.61 16.39
CA THR A 598 -46.19 25.41 14.95
C THR A 598 -46.48 23.96 14.54
N ILE A 599 -46.15 23.01 15.40
CA ILE A 599 -46.31 21.56 15.21
C ILE A 599 -47.79 21.14 15.23
N LYS A 600 -48.59 21.63 16.19
CA LYS A 600 -50.00 21.19 16.40
C LYS A 600 -50.98 21.62 15.29
N ARG A 601 -50.64 22.62 14.46
CA ARG A 601 -51.40 22.94 13.23
C ARG A 601 -51.02 22.09 12.01
N SER A 602 -49.83 21.49 12.02
CA SER A 602 -49.33 20.64 10.92
C SER A 602 -49.77 19.17 11.02
N SER A 603 -50.39 18.77 12.14
CA SER A 603 -50.65 17.37 12.48
C SER A 603 -51.95 16.83 11.85
N GLY A 604 -51.86 16.49 10.57
CA GLY A 604 -52.48 15.28 10.01
C GLY A 604 -51.53 14.07 10.05
N VAL A 605 -50.41 14.17 10.76
CA VAL A 605 -49.33 13.17 10.74
C VAL A 605 -49.13 12.59 12.15
N ASP A 606 -49.22 11.27 12.21
CA ASP A 606 -49.17 10.42 13.41
C ASP A 606 -47.75 10.37 14.01
N TYR A 607 -47.57 10.98 15.19
CA TYR A 607 -46.29 11.12 15.89
C TYR A 607 -45.71 9.79 16.39
N ARG A 608 -46.48 8.71 16.38
CA ARG A 608 -45.99 7.36 16.73
C ARG A 608 -44.95 6.81 15.74
N LEU A 609 -44.85 7.39 14.53
CA LEU A 609 -43.89 6.95 13.53
C LEU A 609 -42.48 7.51 13.77
N ILE A 610 -42.36 8.72 14.34
CA ILE A 610 -41.07 9.39 14.57
C ILE A 610 -40.34 8.73 15.75
N GLU A 611 -41.03 8.47 16.86
CA GLU A 611 -40.45 7.73 18.00
C GLU A 611 -39.97 6.32 17.62
N ARG A 612 -40.69 5.63 16.72
CA ARG A 612 -40.28 4.30 16.22
C ARG A 612 -39.03 4.35 15.35
N LEU A 613 -38.79 5.45 14.66
CA LEU A 613 -37.60 5.63 13.82
C LEU A 613 -36.37 5.99 14.67
N GLU A 614 -36.56 6.74 15.76
CA GLU A 614 -35.49 7.06 16.71
C GLU A 614 -35.12 5.85 17.58
N ALA A 615 -36.10 5.08 18.05
CA ALA A 615 -35.87 3.84 18.79
C ALA A 615 -35.14 2.76 17.94
N LYS A 616 -35.29 2.79 16.60
CA LYS A 616 -34.58 1.88 15.69
C LYS A 616 -33.13 2.29 15.41
N LYS A 617 -32.79 3.58 15.52
CA LYS A 617 -31.40 4.05 15.35
C LYS A 617 -30.51 3.73 16.56
N GLY A 618 -31.08 3.52 17.75
CA GLY A 618 -30.35 3.15 18.97
C GLY A 618 -29.99 1.67 19.14
N LYS A 619 -30.49 0.76 18.29
CA LYS A 619 -30.25 -0.71 18.42
C LYS A 619 -29.39 -1.31 17.29
N GLY A 620 -28.65 -0.49 16.57
CA GLY A 620 -27.82 -0.90 15.43
C GLY A 620 -26.36 -0.47 15.55
N LYS A 621 -25.72 -0.71 16.70
CA LYS A 621 -24.24 -0.77 16.86
C LYS A 621 -23.92 -1.53 18.15
N THR A 622 -23.98 -2.85 18.06
CA THR A 622 -23.09 -3.75 18.81
C THR A 622 -22.01 -4.21 17.86
#